data_AF-A0A2Z7A139-F1
#
_entry.id   AF-A0A2Z7A139-F1
#
_cell.length_a   1.000
_cell.length_b   1.000
_cell.length_c   1.000
_cell.angle_alpha   90.00
_cell.angle_beta   90.00
_cell.angle_gamma   90.00
#
_symmetry.space_group_name_H-M   'P 1'
#
loop_
_entity.id
_entity.type
_entity.pdbx_description
1 polymer ?
#
loop_
_entity_poly.entity_id
_entity_poly.type
_entity_poly.pdbx_seq_one_letter_code
_entity_poly.pdbx_strand_id
1 'polypeptide(L)'
;MRVLVSNDDGVDAKGIHVLAERLGEVGEVTVVAPDRDRSGASNSLTLDAPLRVSQMEDGRYRVAGTPTDCVHLALSGLLQDEPDMVVSGINNSANLGDDVIYSGTVSAAMEGRFLGLPAIAVSLVSHDHRGAHYDSAANAVLLLMRRLLVDPLPADTILNVNVPDRPWAEIRGFEVTRLGRRHRAAPCIAQTDPRGRPVWWIGPAGEVDDAGPGTDFDAVRRGYVSVTPIHVDLTRFQALEKGEGMTSQRARDRLATLLRESGIRDPRVIDVIRNVPRHHFIDQALHLRAYENTALPIGHGQTISQPWVVARMTEALLEHFDARGEKPGRVLEIGTGSGYQAVVLAALVEQVYTVERIEELLRQARRRFRQLGLANIRSRYDDGKLGWADEAPFDAIILTAAGDTIPSRILEQLSPGGVLVAPVGSPSSQVLIRLRGDGQGDFVQEELGAVSFVPLLGGIG
;
A
#
# COMPACT_ATOMS: atom_id res chain seq x y z
N MET A 1 -16.66 27.50 -3.74
CA MET A 1 -15.36 26.84 -3.79
C MET A 1 -14.35 27.84 -4.33
N ARG A 2 -13.20 27.95 -3.67
CA ARG A 2 -12.06 28.78 -4.07
C ARG A 2 -10.98 27.89 -4.66
N VAL A 3 -10.50 28.19 -5.85
CA VAL A 3 -9.50 27.39 -6.57
C VAL A 3 -8.27 28.26 -6.84
N LEU A 4 -7.10 27.78 -6.43
CA LEU A 4 -5.83 28.36 -6.82
C LEU A 4 -5.35 27.73 -8.12
N VAL A 5 -5.07 28.55 -9.13
CA VAL A 5 -4.56 28.12 -10.44
C VAL A 5 -3.13 28.61 -10.65
N SER A 6 -2.24 27.71 -11.07
CA SER A 6 -0.83 27.99 -11.41
C SER A 6 -0.41 27.21 -12.66
N ASN A 7 0.81 27.41 -13.18
CA ASN A 7 1.41 26.65 -14.27
C ASN A 7 2.94 26.81 -14.32
N ASP A 8 3.59 26.22 -15.32
CA ASP A 8 5.01 26.45 -15.67
C ASP A 8 5.23 27.23 -16.97
N ASP A 9 4.24 27.34 -17.86
CA ASP A 9 4.32 28.15 -19.09
C ASP A 9 4.32 29.68 -18.84
N GLY A 10 3.96 30.10 -17.63
CA GLY A 10 3.87 31.51 -17.23
C GLY A 10 2.45 32.09 -17.30
N VAL A 11 2.27 33.25 -16.65
CA VAL A 11 0.95 33.86 -16.41
C VAL A 11 0.21 34.27 -17.68
N ASP A 12 0.93 34.60 -18.76
CA ASP A 12 0.36 35.07 -20.03
C ASP A 12 0.06 33.92 -21.03
N ALA A 13 0.22 32.65 -20.59
CA ALA A 13 0.02 31.49 -21.43
C ALA A 13 -1.48 31.21 -21.70
N LYS A 14 -1.78 30.74 -22.93
CA LYS A 14 -3.16 30.43 -23.33
C LYS A 14 -3.83 29.39 -22.43
N GLY A 15 -3.11 28.33 -22.05
CA GLY A 15 -3.66 27.20 -21.29
C GLY A 15 -4.17 27.59 -19.90
N ILE A 16 -3.43 28.44 -19.17
CA ILE A 16 -3.84 28.89 -17.83
C ILE A 16 -5.05 29.82 -17.87
N HIS A 17 -5.16 30.66 -18.92
CA HIS A 17 -6.33 31.53 -19.11
C HIS A 17 -7.60 30.73 -19.37
N VAL A 18 -7.55 29.77 -20.30
CA VAL A 18 -8.70 28.91 -20.62
C VAL A 18 -9.13 28.09 -19.41
N LEU A 19 -8.17 27.59 -18.62
CA LEU A 19 -8.45 26.88 -17.39
C LEU A 19 -9.14 27.78 -16.35
N ALA A 20 -8.57 28.96 -16.08
CA ALA A 20 -9.11 29.88 -15.09
C ALA A 20 -10.54 30.36 -15.45
N GLU A 21 -10.78 30.69 -16.72
CA GLU A 21 -12.10 31.09 -17.22
C GLU A 21 -13.13 29.98 -17.00
N ARG A 22 -12.80 28.73 -17.38
CA ARG A 22 -13.70 27.59 -17.24
C ARG A 22 -14.02 27.26 -15.78
N LEU A 23 -13.02 27.29 -14.90
CA LEU A 23 -13.23 27.01 -13.48
C LEU A 23 -13.99 28.16 -12.78
N GLY A 24 -13.83 29.40 -13.28
CA GLY A 24 -14.57 30.58 -12.82
C GLY A 24 -16.09 30.48 -13.00
N GLU A 25 -16.56 29.64 -13.92
CA GLU A 25 -18.01 29.39 -14.10
C GLU A 25 -18.67 28.72 -12.88
N VAL A 26 -17.89 28.07 -12.01
CA VAL A 26 -18.41 27.27 -10.88
C VAL A 26 -17.80 27.60 -9.52
N GLY A 27 -16.82 28.49 -9.48
CA GLY A 27 -16.08 28.83 -8.27
C GLY A 27 -15.30 30.13 -8.41
N GLU A 28 -14.77 30.60 -7.30
CA GLU A 28 -13.86 31.75 -7.26
C GLU A 28 -12.46 31.26 -7.60
N VAL A 29 -11.81 31.87 -8.61
CA VAL A 29 -10.51 31.45 -9.11
C VAL A 29 -9.49 32.55 -8.89
N THR A 30 -8.38 32.19 -8.24
CA THR A 30 -7.21 33.05 -8.10
C THR A 30 -6.06 32.47 -8.89
N VAL A 31 -5.46 33.26 -9.78
CA VAL A 31 -4.29 32.84 -10.58
C VAL A 31 -3.02 33.42 -9.97
N VAL A 32 -2.07 32.56 -9.65
CA VAL A 32 -0.71 32.93 -9.22
C VAL A 32 0.28 32.12 -10.04
N ALA A 33 1.03 32.75 -10.94
CA ALA A 33 1.84 32.04 -11.93
C ALA A 33 3.18 32.75 -12.22
N PRO A 34 4.16 32.03 -12.80
CA PRO A 34 5.46 32.59 -13.15
C PRO A 34 5.38 33.75 -14.15
N ASP A 35 6.39 34.61 -14.11
CA ASP A 35 6.55 35.77 -15.01
C ASP A 35 6.85 35.43 -16.47
N ARG A 36 7.32 34.21 -16.71
CA ARG A 36 7.72 33.67 -18.01
C ARG A 36 7.73 32.15 -17.95
N ASP A 37 7.93 31.52 -19.10
CA ASP A 37 8.12 30.08 -19.23
C ASP A 37 9.27 29.59 -18.32
N ARG A 38 8.95 28.57 -17.51
CA ARG A 38 9.84 27.84 -16.58
C ARG A 38 9.84 26.33 -16.88
N SER A 39 9.55 25.92 -18.11
CA SER A 39 9.61 24.53 -18.56
C SER A 39 10.97 23.91 -18.22
N GLY A 40 10.93 22.78 -17.52
CA GLY A 40 12.13 22.06 -17.07
C GLY A 40 12.89 22.73 -15.90
N ALA A 41 12.36 23.80 -15.32
CA ALA A 41 12.84 24.30 -14.03
C ALA A 41 12.50 23.28 -12.93
N SER A 42 13.50 22.92 -12.12
CA SER A 42 13.38 21.99 -10.99
C SER A 42 12.27 22.38 -10.01
N ASN A 43 11.78 21.40 -9.24
CA ASN A 43 10.77 21.50 -8.18
C ASN A 43 11.24 22.31 -6.95
N SER A 44 12.26 23.15 -7.12
CA SER A 44 12.98 23.81 -6.05
C SER A 44 12.23 25.06 -5.61
N LEU A 45 12.14 25.25 -4.30
CA LEU A 45 11.77 26.53 -3.70
C LEU A 45 12.99 27.47 -3.72
N THR A 46 12.76 28.73 -4.05
CA THR A 46 13.78 29.77 -4.01
C THR A 46 13.98 30.22 -2.56
N LEU A 47 15.13 29.88 -1.95
CA LEU A 47 15.43 30.15 -0.53
C LEU A 47 16.57 31.15 -0.33
N ASP A 48 17.43 31.34 -1.33
CA ASP A 48 18.65 32.15 -1.28
C ASP A 48 18.45 33.58 -1.80
N ALA A 49 17.30 33.89 -2.38
CA ALA A 49 16.95 35.21 -2.89
C ALA A 49 15.47 35.57 -2.62
N PRO A 50 15.14 36.86 -2.46
CA PRO A 50 13.75 37.28 -2.30
C PRO A 50 12.98 37.17 -3.63
N LEU A 51 11.73 36.73 -3.54
CA LEU A 51 10.79 36.66 -4.66
C LEU A 51 10.06 38.00 -4.85
N ARG A 52 9.78 38.36 -6.10
CA ARG A 52 8.97 39.54 -6.44
C ARG A 52 7.62 39.11 -6.97
N VAL A 53 6.57 39.71 -6.42
CA VAL A 53 5.18 39.50 -6.83
C VAL A 53 4.60 40.81 -7.34
N SER A 54 3.88 40.78 -8.45
CA SER A 54 3.12 41.90 -8.99
C SER A 54 1.69 41.47 -9.27
N GLN A 55 0.72 42.21 -8.74
CA GLN A 55 -0.70 42.03 -9.07
C GLN A 55 -1.03 42.73 -10.39
N MET A 56 -1.73 42.03 -11.28
CA MET A 56 -2.20 42.52 -12.58
C MET A 56 -3.57 43.20 -12.44
N GLU A 57 -3.97 44.00 -13.44
CA GLU A 57 -5.24 44.76 -13.42
C GLU A 57 -6.49 43.87 -13.28
N ASP A 58 -6.42 42.63 -13.74
CA ASP A 58 -7.50 41.64 -13.65
C ASP A 58 -7.41 40.73 -12.40
N GLY A 59 -6.63 41.13 -11.40
CA GLY A 59 -6.54 40.45 -10.11
C GLY A 59 -5.61 39.24 -10.07
N ARG A 60 -5.00 38.86 -11.20
CA ARG A 60 -4.01 37.77 -11.26
C ARG A 60 -2.66 38.21 -10.68
N TYR A 61 -1.88 37.25 -10.17
CA TYR A 61 -0.55 37.51 -9.62
C TYR A 61 0.53 36.92 -10.52
N ARG A 62 1.51 37.75 -10.84
CA ARG A 62 2.72 37.38 -11.56
C ARG A 62 3.88 37.29 -10.56
N VAL A 63 4.61 36.18 -10.58
CA VAL A 63 5.72 35.90 -9.66
C VAL A 63 7.01 35.69 -10.45
N ALA A 64 8.07 36.40 -10.07
CA ALA A 64 9.41 36.15 -10.60
C ALA A 64 10.07 34.94 -9.90
N GLY A 65 9.50 33.75 -10.08
CA GLY A 65 9.88 32.51 -9.37
C GLY A 65 9.54 31.24 -10.13
N THR A 66 9.63 30.10 -9.45
CA THR A 66 9.22 28.78 -9.97
C THR A 66 7.71 28.55 -9.79
N PRO A 67 7.13 27.51 -10.42
CA PRO A 67 5.74 27.12 -10.17
C PRO A 67 5.46 26.77 -8.70
N THR A 68 6.42 26.14 -8.02
CA THR A 68 6.33 25.82 -6.59
C THR A 68 6.36 27.09 -5.74
N ASP A 69 7.22 28.06 -6.05
CA ASP A 69 7.23 29.37 -5.39
C ASP A 69 5.87 30.07 -5.48
N CYS A 70 5.20 29.99 -6.64
CA CYS A 70 3.88 30.60 -6.86
C CYS A 70 2.84 30.01 -5.91
N VAL A 71 2.78 28.68 -5.82
CA VAL A 71 1.83 27.98 -4.95
C VAL A 71 2.17 28.21 -3.47
N HIS A 72 3.45 28.11 -3.10
CA HIS A 72 3.89 28.32 -1.73
C HIS A 72 3.55 29.73 -1.24
N LEU A 73 3.86 30.78 -2.02
CA LEU A 73 3.53 32.17 -1.68
C LEU A 73 2.02 32.38 -1.52
N ALA A 74 1.23 31.84 -2.47
CA ALA A 74 -0.22 31.94 -2.43
C ALA A 74 -0.80 31.43 -1.11
N LEU A 75 -0.34 30.25 -0.66
CA LEU A 75 -0.87 29.56 0.52
C LEU A 75 -0.23 30.00 1.85
N SER A 76 0.95 30.63 1.82
CA SER A 76 1.70 31.04 3.03
C SER A 76 1.55 32.51 3.42
N GLY A 77 0.66 33.25 2.76
CA GLY A 77 0.28 34.60 3.20
C GLY A 77 0.13 35.66 2.12
N LEU A 78 0.34 35.34 0.84
CA LEU A 78 0.01 36.27 -0.25
C LEU A 78 -1.51 36.44 -0.38
N LEU A 79 -2.27 35.35 -0.25
CA LEU A 79 -3.73 35.39 -0.25
C LEU A 79 -4.26 35.51 1.17
N GLN A 80 -5.34 36.29 1.35
CA GLN A 80 -6.01 36.41 2.64
C GLN A 80 -6.92 35.22 2.94
N ASP A 81 -7.57 34.69 1.89
CA ASP A 81 -8.45 33.54 1.96
C ASP A 81 -7.73 32.29 1.46
N GLU A 82 -7.90 31.19 2.20
CA GLU A 82 -7.35 29.89 1.84
C GLU A 82 -8.19 29.24 0.72
N PRO A 83 -7.55 28.73 -0.36
CA PRO A 83 -8.24 28.00 -1.42
C PRO A 83 -8.60 26.57 -0.97
N ASP A 84 -9.64 26.00 -1.57
CA ASP A 84 -10.10 24.64 -1.28
C ASP A 84 -9.31 23.58 -2.09
N MET A 85 -8.66 23.98 -3.19
CA MET A 85 -7.92 23.11 -4.11
C MET A 85 -6.88 23.89 -4.91
N VAL A 86 -5.82 23.19 -5.33
CA VAL A 86 -4.83 23.69 -6.30
C VAL A 86 -4.99 22.97 -7.64
N VAL A 87 -5.04 23.71 -8.74
CA VAL A 87 -4.99 23.15 -10.10
C VAL A 87 -3.82 23.78 -10.86
N SER A 88 -2.92 22.94 -11.36
CA SER A 88 -1.75 23.36 -12.12
C SER A 88 -1.90 22.98 -13.59
N GLY A 89 -1.75 23.96 -14.50
CA GLY A 89 -1.84 23.79 -15.94
C GLY A 89 -2.70 24.87 -16.62
N ILE A 90 -3.24 24.65 -17.82
CA ILE A 90 -3.02 23.48 -18.69
C ILE A 90 -1.68 23.62 -19.40
N ASN A 91 -0.77 22.67 -19.17
CA ASN A 91 0.51 22.64 -19.86
C ASN A 91 0.31 22.41 -21.37
N ASN A 92 1.10 23.09 -22.20
CA ASN A 92 1.06 22.94 -23.64
C ASN A 92 1.64 21.61 -24.16
N SER A 93 2.30 20.84 -23.28
CA SER A 93 2.90 19.54 -23.62
C SER A 93 2.51 18.46 -22.64
N ALA A 94 2.58 17.20 -23.10
CA ALA A 94 2.22 16.05 -22.30
C ALA A 94 3.20 15.82 -21.13
N ASN A 95 2.70 15.37 -19.98
CA ASN A 95 3.51 14.90 -18.86
C ASN A 95 3.18 13.42 -18.60
N LEU A 96 3.77 12.56 -19.43
CA LEU A 96 3.53 11.11 -19.47
C LEU A 96 4.77 10.32 -19.04
N GLY A 97 4.57 9.18 -18.39
CA GLY A 97 5.63 8.28 -17.97
C GLY A 97 6.67 8.95 -17.06
N ASP A 98 7.95 8.77 -17.41
CA ASP A 98 9.08 9.26 -16.61
C ASP A 98 9.23 10.80 -16.63
N ASP A 99 8.56 11.49 -17.56
CA ASP A 99 8.62 12.96 -17.68
C ASP A 99 7.93 13.66 -16.49
N VAL A 100 7.07 12.94 -15.75
CA VAL A 100 6.29 13.46 -14.62
C VAL A 100 7.17 13.97 -13.48
N ILE A 101 8.31 13.31 -13.20
CA ILE A 101 9.16 13.69 -12.06
C ILE A 101 9.87 15.04 -12.26
N TYR A 102 10.03 15.48 -13.51
CA TYR A 102 10.71 16.71 -13.89
C TYR A 102 9.76 17.85 -14.30
N SER A 103 8.44 17.61 -14.20
CA SER A 103 7.44 18.54 -14.70
C SER A 103 7.16 19.67 -13.71
N GLY A 104 7.35 20.93 -14.14
CA GLY A 104 7.01 22.10 -13.34
C GLY A 104 5.51 22.19 -13.04
N THR A 105 4.67 21.84 -14.03
CA THR A 105 3.21 21.72 -13.83
C THR A 105 2.87 20.72 -12.73
N VAL A 106 3.47 19.52 -12.71
CA VAL A 106 3.22 18.52 -11.66
C VAL A 106 3.72 19.01 -10.30
N SER A 107 4.85 19.69 -10.26
CA SER A 107 5.48 20.19 -9.03
C SER A 107 4.66 21.25 -8.32
N ALA A 108 4.00 22.15 -9.04
CA ALA A 108 3.06 23.08 -8.43
C ALA A 108 1.86 22.35 -7.78
N ALA A 109 1.36 21.27 -8.38
CA ALA A 109 0.32 20.45 -7.76
C ALA A 109 0.84 19.68 -6.54
N MET A 110 2.08 19.16 -6.58
CA MET A 110 2.72 18.53 -5.43
C MET A 110 2.86 19.49 -4.24
N GLU A 111 3.27 20.74 -4.50
CA GLU A 111 3.39 21.76 -3.45
C GLU A 111 2.04 22.07 -2.78
N GLY A 112 0.98 22.21 -3.60
CA GLY A 112 -0.38 22.37 -3.07
C GLY A 112 -0.78 21.21 -2.16
N ARG A 113 -0.36 19.98 -2.50
CA ARG A 113 -0.61 18.81 -1.67
C ARG A 113 0.22 18.76 -0.40
N PHE A 114 1.49 19.14 -0.45
CA PHE A 114 2.33 19.22 0.75
C PHE A 114 1.78 20.22 1.77
N LEU A 115 1.10 21.26 1.30
CA LEU A 115 0.41 22.25 2.13
C LEU A 115 -1.03 21.83 2.50
N GLY A 116 -1.40 20.57 2.25
CA GLY A 116 -2.63 19.95 2.77
C GLY A 116 -3.83 20.00 1.85
N LEU A 117 -3.71 20.56 0.64
CA LEU A 117 -4.85 20.74 -0.26
C LEU A 117 -4.95 19.63 -1.33
N PRO A 118 -6.18 19.23 -1.73
CA PRO A 118 -6.40 18.49 -2.95
C PRO A 118 -5.74 19.19 -4.14
N ALA A 119 -5.18 18.41 -5.06
CA ALA A 119 -4.39 18.97 -6.16
C ALA A 119 -4.47 18.14 -7.45
N ILE A 120 -4.56 18.85 -8.58
CA ILE A 120 -4.59 18.30 -9.94
C ILE A 120 -3.50 18.98 -10.77
N ALA A 121 -2.71 18.19 -11.49
CA ALA A 121 -1.87 18.66 -12.59
C ALA A 121 -2.52 18.27 -13.91
N VAL A 122 -2.63 19.19 -14.86
CA VAL A 122 -3.27 18.95 -16.16
C VAL A 122 -2.40 19.39 -17.34
N SER A 123 -2.32 18.52 -18.33
CA SER A 123 -1.50 18.68 -19.51
C SER A 123 -2.27 18.32 -20.78
N LEU A 124 -2.12 19.12 -21.83
CA LEU A 124 -2.66 18.82 -23.14
C LEU A 124 -1.60 18.07 -23.96
N VAL A 125 -1.97 16.89 -24.49
CA VAL A 125 -1.08 16.07 -25.32
C VAL A 125 -1.07 16.63 -26.75
N SER A 126 -0.43 17.78 -26.91
CA SER A 126 -0.27 18.45 -28.19
C SER A 126 1.01 18.02 -28.93
N HIS A 127 1.05 18.25 -30.24
CA HIS A 127 2.25 18.09 -31.04
C HIS A 127 3.00 19.42 -31.14
N ASP A 128 4.34 19.39 -30.99
CA ASP A 128 5.24 20.55 -31.10
C ASP A 128 4.83 21.75 -30.24
N HIS A 129 4.30 21.51 -29.03
CA HIS A 129 3.83 22.55 -28.10
C HIS A 129 2.69 23.42 -28.65
N ARG A 130 1.95 22.94 -29.65
CA ARG A 130 0.86 23.66 -30.33
C ARG A 130 -0.49 23.02 -30.04
N GLY A 131 -1.01 23.31 -28.85
CA GLY A 131 -2.35 22.88 -28.43
C GLY A 131 -3.50 23.58 -29.16
N ALA A 132 -4.46 22.82 -29.68
CA ALA A 132 -5.68 23.35 -30.28
C ALA A 132 -6.86 23.39 -29.28
N HIS A 133 -7.05 22.33 -28.51
CA HIS A 133 -8.28 22.03 -27.76
C HIS A 133 -8.11 22.16 -26.23
N TYR A 134 -7.57 23.29 -25.77
CA TYR A 134 -7.45 23.61 -24.34
C TYR A 134 -8.80 23.61 -23.60
N ASP A 135 -9.88 23.96 -24.29
CA ASP A 135 -11.24 23.92 -23.76
C ASP A 135 -11.66 22.50 -23.34
N SER A 136 -11.21 21.49 -24.10
CA SER A 136 -11.49 20.09 -23.80
C SER A 136 -10.73 19.62 -22.55
N ALA A 137 -9.49 20.09 -22.36
CA ALA A 137 -8.74 19.85 -21.13
C ALA A 137 -9.35 20.56 -19.92
N ALA A 138 -9.79 21.81 -20.07
CA ALA A 138 -10.47 22.54 -19.01
C ALA A 138 -11.80 21.87 -18.60
N ASN A 139 -12.57 21.35 -19.56
CA ASN A 139 -13.78 20.56 -19.30
C ASN A 139 -13.48 19.26 -18.53
N ALA A 140 -12.39 18.58 -18.86
CA ALA A 140 -11.97 17.38 -18.14
C ALA A 140 -11.67 17.68 -16.66
N VAL A 141 -10.92 18.76 -16.39
CA VAL A 141 -10.61 19.20 -15.01
C VAL A 141 -11.89 19.55 -14.25
N LEU A 142 -12.81 20.29 -14.87
CA LEU A 142 -14.07 20.68 -14.24
C LEU A 142 -14.87 19.45 -13.76
N LEU A 143 -14.94 18.39 -14.57
CA LEU A 143 -15.61 17.14 -14.20
C LEU A 143 -14.90 16.41 -13.06
N LEU A 144 -13.57 16.33 -13.10
CA LEU A 144 -12.77 15.70 -12.04
C LEU A 144 -12.90 16.47 -10.71
N MET A 145 -12.81 17.80 -10.75
CA MET A 145 -12.96 18.68 -9.59
C MET A 145 -14.32 18.50 -8.92
N ARG A 146 -15.41 18.46 -9.70
CA ARG A 146 -16.77 18.19 -9.17
C ARG A 146 -16.86 16.83 -8.48
N ARG A 147 -16.14 15.82 -8.96
CA ARG A 147 -16.10 14.49 -8.33
C ARG A 147 -15.32 14.51 -7.02
N LEU A 148 -14.17 15.17 -6.98
CA LEU A 148 -13.32 15.29 -5.80
C LEU A 148 -13.97 16.05 -4.63
N LEU A 149 -14.91 16.94 -4.93
CA LEU A 149 -15.71 17.61 -3.90
C LEU A 149 -16.67 16.67 -3.16
N VAL A 150 -17.17 15.63 -3.84
CA VAL A 150 -18.12 14.67 -3.27
C VAL A 150 -17.37 13.50 -2.61
N ASP A 151 -16.25 13.11 -3.21
CA ASP A 151 -15.45 11.94 -2.84
C ASP A 151 -13.95 12.31 -2.87
N PRO A 152 -13.42 12.89 -1.77
CA PRO A 152 -12.06 13.41 -1.73
C PRO A 152 -11.03 12.28 -1.79
N LEU A 153 -9.91 12.54 -2.47
CA LEU A 153 -8.79 11.60 -2.52
C LEU A 153 -8.13 11.44 -1.16
N PRO A 154 -7.44 10.30 -0.93
CA PRO A 154 -6.47 10.17 0.15
C PRO A 154 -5.50 11.35 0.18
N ALA A 155 -5.14 11.78 1.39
CA ALA A 155 -4.30 12.95 1.63
C ALA A 155 -2.87 12.84 1.04
N ASP A 156 -2.45 11.66 0.59
CA ASP A 156 -1.11 11.36 0.07
C ASP A 156 -1.04 11.23 -1.47
N THR A 157 -2.08 11.65 -2.19
CA THR A 157 -2.23 11.36 -3.63
C THR A 157 -2.68 12.56 -4.46
N ILE A 158 -1.87 13.03 -5.43
CA ILE A 158 -2.33 14.02 -6.44
C ILE A 158 -2.76 13.33 -7.75
N LEU A 159 -3.54 14.02 -8.57
CA LEU A 159 -3.91 13.52 -9.91
C LEU A 159 -3.06 14.17 -11.00
N ASN A 160 -2.34 13.36 -11.77
CA ASN A 160 -1.73 13.76 -13.02
C ASN A 160 -2.69 13.44 -14.18
N VAL A 161 -3.14 14.46 -14.90
CA VAL A 161 -4.17 14.35 -15.93
C VAL A 161 -3.59 14.73 -17.29
N ASN A 162 -3.66 13.81 -18.25
CA ASN A 162 -3.27 14.08 -19.63
C ASN A 162 -4.47 13.96 -20.56
N VAL A 163 -4.74 15.02 -21.32
CA VAL A 163 -5.90 15.13 -22.21
C VAL A 163 -5.43 15.09 -23.66
N PRO A 164 -5.97 14.19 -24.50
CA PRO A 164 -5.61 14.18 -25.92
C PRO A 164 -6.11 15.46 -26.61
N ASP A 165 -5.28 16.05 -27.47
CA ASP A 165 -5.61 17.29 -28.19
C ASP A 165 -6.67 17.06 -29.28
N ARG A 166 -7.92 16.94 -28.87
CA ARG A 166 -9.09 16.67 -29.72
C ARG A 166 -10.31 17.45 -29.22
N PRO A 167 -11.30 17.74 -30.09
CA PRO A 167 -12.57 18.32 -29.67
C PRO A 167 -13.25 17.46 -28.59
N TRP A 168 -13.95 18.10 -27.65
CA TRP A 168 -14.61 17.41 -26.53
C TRP A 168 -15.54 16.27 -26.98
N ALA A 169 -16.24 16.44 -28.10
CA ALA A 169 -17.14 15.43 -28.67
C ALA A 169 -16.41 14.15 -29.14
N GLU A 170 -15.10 14.21 -29.37
CA GLU A 170 -14.27 13.07 -29.79
C GLU A 170 -13.51 12.42 -28.62
N ILE A 171 -13.57 13.02 -27.42
CA ILE A 171 -13.04 12.43 -26.20
C ILE A 171 -13.91 11.23 -25.82
N ARG A 172 -13.30 10.03 -25.78
CA ARG A 172 -14.04 8.77 -25.59
C ARG A 172 -14.46 8.51 -24.15
N GLY A 173 -13.84 9.21 -23.19
CA GLY A 173 -14.10 9.06 -21.77
C GLY A 173 -12.84 9.26 -20.93
N PHE A 174 -12.89 8.79 -19.69
CA PHE A 174 -11.79 8.83 -18.73
C PHE A 174 -11.30 7.42 -18.44
N GLU A 175 -10.00 7.27 -18.24
CA GLU A 175 -9.40 6.02 -17.78
C GLU A 175 -8.41 6.30 -16.64
N VAL A 176 -8.49 5.48 -15.59
CA VAL A 176 -7.46 5.44 -14.56
C VAL A 176 -6.27 4.66 -15.11
N THR A 177 -5.10 5.28 -15.07
CA THR A 177 -3.89 4.76 -15.72
C THR A 177 -2.74 4.62 -14.74
N ARG A 178 -1.75 3.79 -15.09
CA ARG A 178 -0.41 3.82 -14.51
C ARG A 178 0.55 4.59 -15.42
N LEU A 179 1.65 5.10 -14.87
CA LEU A 179 2.74 5.65 -15.68
C LEU A 179 3.32 4.56 -16.60
N GLY A 180 3.47 4.88 -17.89
CA GLY A 180 4.32 4.13 -18.79
C GLY A 180 5.80 4.49 -18.62
N ARG A 181 6.64 4.09 -19.58
CA ARG A 181 8.09 4.34 -19.55
C ARG A 181 8.63 4.68 -20.93
N ARG A 182 9.65 5.54 -20.99
CA ARG A 182 10.45 5.78 -22.19
C ARG A 182 11.81 5.08 -22.08
N HIS A 183 12.40 4.79 -23.23
CA HIS A 183 13.81 4.40 -23.28
C HIS A 183 14.71 5.55 -22.83
N ARG A 184 15.97 5.21 -22.51
CA ARG A 184 17.00 6.20 -22.15
C ARG A 184 17.04 7.32 -23.20
N ALA A 185 17.10 8.57 -22.72
CA ALA A 185 17.24 9.74 -23.58
C ALA A 185 18.40 9.60 -24.57
N ALA A 186 18.25 10.20 -25.75
CA ALA A 186 19.29 10.22 -26.76
C ALA A 186 20.58 10.87 -26.21
N PRO A 187 21.76 10.50 -26.74
CA PRO A 187 23.02 11.10 -26.32
C PRO A 187 23.03 12.63 -26.45
N CYS A 188 23.80 13.30 -25.60
CA CYS A 188 24.01 14.75 -25.73
C CYS A 188 24.60 15.09 -27.11
N ILE A 189 24.11 16.17 -27.70
CA ILE A 189 24.52 16.64 -29.03
C ILE A 189 25.58 17.72 -28.83
N ALA A 190 26.84 17.40 -29.16
CA ALA A 190 27.95 18.35 -29.11
C ALA A 190 27.94 19.27 -30.34
N GLN A 191 28.08 20.57 -30.12
CA GLN A 191 28.19 21.61 -31.13
C GLN A 191 29.25 22.64 -30.74
N THR A 192 29.52 23.58 -31.65
CA THR A 192 30.42 24.71 -31.39
C THR A 192 29.64 25.99 -31.59
N ASP A 193 29.74 26.91 -30.63
CA ASP A 193 29.13 28.24 -30.75
C ASP A 193 29.85 29.09 -31.83
N PRO A 194 29.28 30.23 -32.25
CA PRO A 194 29.92 31.12 -33.23
C PRO A 194 31.29 31.68 -32.81
N ARG A 195 31.73 31.48 -31.56
CA ARG A 195 33.02 31.93 -31.02
C ARG A 195 34.01 30.77 -30.87
N GLY A 196 33.70 29.58 -31.39
CA GLY A 196 34.58 28.42 -31.33
C GLY A 196 34.53 27.66 -29.99
N ARG A 197 33.60 27.97 -29.09
CA ARG A 197 33.49 27.30 -27.77
C ARG A 197 32.58 26.08 -27.88
N PRO A 198 32.92 24.96 -27.22
CA PRO A 198 32.07 23.78 -27.25
C PRO A 198 30.79 24.02 -26.43
N VAL A 199 29.66 23.60 -26.98
CA VAL A 199 28.34 23.60 -26.33
C VAL A 199 27.70 22.22 -26.48
N TRP A 200 26.86 21.84 -25.53
CA TRP A 200 26.16 20.56 -25.54
C TRP A 200 24.67 20.78 -25.35
N TRP A 201 23.87 20.16 -26.20
CA TRP A 201 22.43 20.04 -26.02
C TRP A 201 22.10 18.71 -25.36
N ILE A 202 21.14 18.72 -24.44
CA ILE A 202 20.55 17.48 -23.92
C ILE A 202 19.80 16.82 -25.07
N GLY A 203 20.06 15.54 -25.32
CA GLY A 203 19.39 14.80 -26.38
C GLY A 203 17.89 14.66 -26.12
N PRO A 204 17.06 14.50 -27.16
CA PRO A 204 15.62 14.31 -26.99
C PRO A 204 15.30 13.09 -26.11
N ALA A 205 14.11 13.10 -25.51
CA ALA A 205 13.58 11.95 -24.80
C ALA A 205 13.58 10.70 -25.69
N GLY A 206 13.85 9.54 -25.11
CA GLY A 206 13.90 8.28 -25.85
C GLY A 206 12.55 7.87 -26.42
N GLU A 207 12.57 6.91 -27.34
CA GLU A 207 11.36 6.27 -27.85
C GLU A 207 10.55 5.65 -26.70
N VAL A 208 9.23 5.54 -26.89
CA VAL A 208 8.35 4.98 -25.88
C VAL A 208 8.59 3.46 -25.77
N ASP A 209 8.88 2.99 -24.56
CA ASP A 209 9.25 1.60 -24.25
C ASP A 209 8.01 0.81 -23.77
N ASP A 210 7.41 1.26 -22.65
CA ASP A 210 6.18 0.70 -22.10
C ASP A 210 5.00 1.64 -22.33
N ALA A 211 4.25 1.37 -23.40
CA ALA A 211 2.95 1.97 -23.71
C ALA A 211 1.89 0.90 -23.96
N GLY A 212 1.95 -0.19 -23.20
CA GLY A 212 0.94 -1.25 -23.26
C GLY A 212 -0.41 -0.83 -22.67
N PRO A 213 -1.43 -1.69 -22.77
CA PRO A 213 -2.74 -1.45 -22.16
C PRO A 213 -2.64 -1.07 -20.67
N GLY A 214 -3.39 -0.05 -20.26
CA GLY A 214 -3.43 0.48 -18.90
C GLY A 214 -2.39 1.58 -18.60
N THR A 215 -1.47 1.86 -19.53
CA THR A 215 -0.56 3.01 -19.42
C THR A 215 -1.25 4.32 -19.80
N ASP A 216 -0.72 5.41 -19.27
CA ASP A 216 -1.08 6.77 -19.66
C ASP A 216 -0.89 7.00 -21.17
N PHE A 217 0.23 6.58 -21.76
CA PHE A 217 0.47 6.65 -23.22
C PHE A 217 -0.63 5.96 -24.05
N ASP A 218 -1.02 4.74 -23.67
CA ASP A 218 -2.04 3.98 -24.41
C ASP A 218 -3.42 4.65 -24.35
N ALA A 219 -3.82 5.14 -23.17
CA ALA A 219 -5.10 5.81 -22.97
C ALA A 219 -5.24 7.07 -23.85
N VAL A 220 -4.24 7.96 -23.82
CA VAL A 220 -4.29 9.19 -24.64
C VAL A 220 -4.24 8.89 -26.13
N ARG A 221 -3.45 7.90 -26.57
CA ARG A 221 -3.41 7.43 -27.97
C ARG A 221 -4.79 6.96 -28.44
N ARG A 222 -5.52 6.24 -27.59
CA ARG A 222 -6.88 5.76 -27.88
C ARG A 222 -7.95 6.86 -27.79
N GLY A 223 -7.61 8.07 -27.37
CA GLY A 223 -8.54 9.20 -27.25
C GLY A 223 -9.29 9.27 -25.92
N TYR A 224 -8.75 8.68 -24.87
CA TYR A 224 -9.26 8.80 -23.50
C TYR A 224 -8.44 9.84 -22.72
N VAL A 225 -9.07 10.51 -21.76
CA VAL A 225 -8.37 11.29 -20.74
C VAL A 225 -7.70 10.33 -19.78
N SER A 226 -6.37 10.40 -19.68
CA SER A 226 -5.59 9.63 -18.71
C SER A 226 -5.62 10.34 -17.36
N VAL A 227 -5.96 9.60 -16.30
CA VAL A 227 -5.93 10.06 -14.91
C VAL A 227 -5.04 9.12 -14.11
N THR A 228 -3.83 9.57 -13.79
CA THR A 228 -2.86 8.78 -13.04
C THR A 228 -2.75 9.33 -11.61
N PRO A 229 -3.19 8.60 -10.57
CA PRO A 229 -2.90 8.97 -9.20
C PRO A 229 -1.40 8.78 -8.93
N ILE A 230 -0.73 9.79 -8.40
CA ILE A 230 0.70 9.75 -8.07
C ILE A 230 0.93 10.07 -6.59
N HIS A 231 1.90 9.36 -6.00
CA HIS A 231 2.32 9.55 -4.63
C HIS A 231 3.09 10.87 -4.46
N VAL A 232 2.88 11.52 -3.32
CA VAL A 232 3.71 12.67 -2.89
C VAL A 232 4.85 12.26 -1.96
N ASP A 233 4.67 11.17 -1.21
CA ASP A 233 5.73 10.58 -0.40
C ASP A 233 6.49 9.54 -1.22
N LEU A 234 7.77 9.82 -1.49
CA LEU A 234 8.66 8.92 -2.22
C LEU A 234 9.20 7.78 -1.33
N THR A 235 8.84 7.75 -0.04
CA THR A 235 9.20 6.67 0.87
C THR A 235 8.60 5.36 0.38
N ARG A 236 9.47 4.43 -0.01
CA ARG A 236 9.04 3.09 -0.40
C ARG A 236 8.77 2.25 0.84
N PHE A 237 7.61 2.43 1.49
CA PHE A 237 7.24 1.71 2.72
C PHE A 237 7.36 0.18 2.58
N GLN A 238 7.02 -0.39 1.43
CA GLN A 238 7.21 -1.81 1.14
C GLN A 238 8.69 -2.27 1.17
N ALA A 239 9.64 -1.36 0.93
CA ALA A 239 11.07 -1.66 1.07
C ALA A 239 11.50 -1.63 2.54
N LEU A 240 10.85 -0.81 3.38
CA LEU A 240 11.02 -0.88 4.83
C LEU A 240 10.47 -2.23 5.36
N GLU A 241 9.38 -2.73 4.79
CA GLU A 241 8.79 -4.06 5.09
C GLU A 241 9.65 -5.25 4.62
N LYS A 242 10.51 -5.06 3.61
CA LYS A 242 11.49 -6.08 3.18
C LYS A 242 12.61 -6.31 4.19
N GLY A 243 12.67 -5.50 5.25
CA GLY A 243 13.49 -5.71 6.42
C GLY A 243 14.97 -5.42 6.16
N GLU A 244 15.50 -4.41 6.84
CA GLU A 244 16.94 -4.21 6.94
C GLU A 244 17.52 -5.07 8.07
N GLY A 245 18.70 -5.66 7.85
CA GLY A 245 19.40 -6.45 8.87
C GLY A 245 18.68 -7.75 9.26
N MET A 246 18.30 -7.88 10.53
CA MET A 246 17.74 -9.11 11.12
C MET A 246 16.29 -9.40 10.71
N THR A 247 15.61 -8.49 10.01
CA THR A 247 14.27 -8.73 9.42
C THR A 247 14.30 -9.02 7.91
N SER A 248 15.49 -9.02 7.32
CA SER A 248 15.73 -9.25 5.89
C SER A 248 15.37 -10.66 5.42
N GLN A 249 15.25 -10.84 4.10
CA GLN A 249 15.07 -12.15 3.47
C GLN A 249 16.13 -13.18 3.93
N ARG A 250 17.37 -12.75 4.17
CA ARG A 250 18.44 -13.64 4.68
C ARG A 250 18.13 -14.19 6.07
N ALA A 251 17.52 -13.40 6.95
CA ALA A 251 17.12 -13.87 8.28
C ALA A 251 16.00 -14.91 8.19
N ARG A 252 15.05 -14.70 7.28
CA ARG A 252 13.97 -15.64 6.98
C ARG A 252 14.50 -16.95 6.37
N ASP A 253 15.46 -16.85 5.45
CA ASP A 253 16.12 -18.00 4.83
C ASP A 253 16.89 -18.82 5.87
N ARG A 254 17.63 -18.17 6.79
CA ARG A 254 18.29 -18.85 7.91
C ARG A 254 17.30 -19.57 8.81
N LEU A 255 16.17 -18.93 9.14
CA LEU A 255 15.12 -19.58 9.92
C LEU A 255 14.56 -20.81 9.18
N ALA A 256 14.29 -20.70 7.88
CA ALA A 256 13.82 -21.83 7.08
C ALA A 256 14.81 -22.99 7.06
N THR A 257 16.11 -22.72 6.94
CA THR A 257 17.17 -23.73 7.06
C THR A 257 17.17 -24.37 8.44
N LEU A 258 17.12 -23.57 9.51
CA LEU A 258 17.07 -24.07 10.88
C LEU A 258 15.87 -25.00 11.11
N LEU A 259 14.69 -24.65 10.59
CA LEU A 259 13.49 -25.49 10.71
C LEU A 259 13.67 -26.86 10.03
N ARG A 260 14.28 -26.90 8.84
CA ARG A 260 14.62 -28.15 8.15
C ARG A 260 15.59 -29.00 8.96
N GLU A 261 16.67 -28.39 9.45
CA GLU A 261 17.68 -29.05 10.27
C GLU A 261 17.10 -29.56 11.60
N SER A 262 16.08 -28.87 12.12
CA SER A 262 15.36 -29.24 13.34
C SER A 262 14.22 -30.24 13.10
N GLY A 263 14.15 -30.84 11.91
CA GLY A 263 13.29 -31.99 11.62
C GLY A 263 11.92 -31.67 11.00
N ILE A 264 11.62 -30.41 10.66
CA ILE A 264 10.41 -30.07 9.88
C ILE A 264 10.63 -30.52 8.43
N ARG A 265 9.71 -31.34 7.91
CA ARG A 265 9.78 -32.01 6.62
C ARG A 265 8.83 -31.43 5.58
N ASP A 266 7.70 -30.85 5.98
CA ASP A 266 6.72 -30.30 5.04
C ASP A 266 7.22 -29.00 4.38
N PRO A 267 7.52 -29.00 3.07
CA PRO A 267 8.02 -27.82 2.38
C PRO A 267 6.99 -26.68 2.36
N ARG A 268 5.69 -26.98 2.34
CA ARG A 268 4.61 -25.97 2.34
C ARG A 268 4.66 -25.17 3.65
N VAL A 269 4.82 -25.86 4.79
CA VAL A 269 4.92 -25.22 6.11
C VAL A 269 6.16 -24.33 6.19
N ILE A 270 7.31 -24.84 5.74
CA ILE A 270 8.57 -24.09 5.75
C ILE A 270 8.46 -22.84 4.88
N ASP A 271 7.91 -22.96 3.67
CA ASP A 271 7.77 -21.86 2.73
C ASP A 271 6.78 -20.79 3.24
N VAL A 272 5.69 -21.20 3.88
CA VAL A 272 4.77 -20.24 4.52
C VAL A 272 5.48 -19.50 5.65
N ILE A 273 6.14 -20.19 6.58
CA ILE A 273 6.85 -19.53 7.70
C ILE A 273 7.99 -18.64 7.21
N ARG A 274 8.68 -19.03 6.13
CA ARG A 274 9.72 -18.22 5.48
C ARG A 274 9.15 -16.91 4.91
N ASN A 275 7.94 -16.94 4.36
CA ASN A 275 7.38 -15.80 3.64
C ASN A 275 6.49 -14.91 4.53
N VAL A 276 5.80 -15.46 5.53
CA VAL A 276 5.00 -14.70 6.50
C VAL A 276 5.95 -13.84 7.35
N PRO A 277 5.79 -12.51 7.37
CA PRO A 277 6.76 -11.63 7.97
C PRO A 277 6.58 -11.55 9.50
N ARG A 278 7.11 -12.55 10.22
CA ARG A 278 6.93 -12.75 11.68
C ARG A 278 7.15 -11.50 12.54
N HIS A 279 8.05 -10.61 12.14
CA HIS A 279 8.30 -9.35 12.85
C HIS A 279 7.08 -8.42 12.95
N HIS A 280 6.13 -8.44 12.00
CA HIS A 280 4.89 -7.65 12.14
C HIS A 280 3.98 -8.14 13.27
N PHE A 281 4.26 -9.33 13.83
CA PHE A 281 3.41 -9.97 14.83
C PHE A 281 3.82 -9.64 16.28
N ILE A 282 4.90 -8.88 16.46
CA ILE A 282 5.50 -8.54 17.75
C ILE A 282 5.74 -7.03 17.87
N ASP A 283 6.20 -6.57 19.03
CA ASP A 283 6.61 -5.18 19.25
C ASP A 283 7.88 -4.84 18.44
N GLN A 284 7.97 -3.59 17.98
CA GLN A 284 9.10 -3.09 17.17
C GLN A 284 10.45 -3.27 17.87
N ALA A 285 10.51 -3.13 19.20
CA ALA A 285 11.72 -3.31 20.00
C ALA A 285 12.28 -4.75 19.90
N LEU A 286 11.46 -5.72 19.48
CA LEU A 286 11.82 -7.13 19.39
C LEU A 286 12.08 -7.61 17.96
N HIS A 287 11.98 -6.72 16.95
CA HIS A 287 12.17 -7.06 15.54
C HIS A 287 13.51 -7.75 15.25
N LEU A 288 14.58 -7.37 15.94
CA LEU A 288 15.91 -7.99 15.76
C LEU A 288 15.94 -9.48 16.14
N ARG A 289 15.02 -9.92 16.98
CA ARG A 289 14.89 -11.31 17.46
C ARG A 289 13.75 -12.07 16.77
N ALA A 290 13.02 -11.41 15.86
CA ALA A 290 11.79 -11.95 15.27
C ALA A 290 11.95 -13.28 14.55
N TYR A 291 13.16 -13.60 14.08
CA TYR A 291 13.48 -14.83 13.34
C TYR A 291 14.40 -15.77 14.11
N GLU A 292 14.63 -15.51 15.39
CA GLU A 292 15.20 -16.49 16.31
C GLU A 292 14.17 -17.59 16.61
N ASN A 293 14.63 -18.83 16.82
CA ASN A 293 13.77 -19.92 17.26
C ASN A 293 13.44 -19.82 18.76
N THR A 294 12.79 -18.73 19.14
CA THR A 294 12.44 -18.39 20.52
C THR A 294 11.05 -17.77 20.59
N ALA A 295 10.42 -17.87 21.75
CA ALA A 295 9.14 -17.23 22.02
C ALA A 295 9.39 -15.79 22.43
N LEU A 296 8.53 -14.88 21.99
CA LEU A 296 8.69 -13.44 22.26
C LEU A 296 7.41 -12.87 22.86
N PRO A 297 7.50 -11.91 23.78
CA PRO A 297 6.31 -11.30 24.38
C PRO A 297 5.51 -10.50 23.34
N ILE A 298 4.19 -10.56 23.46
CA ILE A 298 3.22 -9.84 22.60
C ILE A 298 2.30 -8.92 23.42
N GLY A 299 2.66 -8.65 24.68
CA GLY A 299 1.82 -7.91 25.62
C GLY A 299 0.87 -8.81 26.40
N HIS A 300 0.19 -8.23 27.41
CA HIS A 300 -0.83 -8.91 28.25
C HIS A 300 -0.38 -10.23 28.89
N GLY A 301 0.93 -10.38 29.17
CA GLY A 301 1.48 -11.62 29.70
C GLY A 301 1.45 -12.80 28.71
N GLN A 302 1.27 -12.54 27.41
CA GLN A 302 1.24 -13.55 26.35
C GLN A 302 2.49 -13.49 25.48
N THR A 303 2.74 -14.58 24.74
CA THR A 303 3.88 -14.71 23.82
C THR A 303 3.45 -15.20 22.45
N ILE A 304 4.15 -14.76 21.40
CA ILE A 304 4.17 -15.49 20.13
C ILE A 304 5.02 -16.75 20.32
N SER A 305 4.51 -17.90 19.87
CA SER A 305 5.22 -19.18 19.95
C SER A 305 6.50 -19.19 19.12
N GLN A 306 7.42 -20.08 19.48
CA GLN A 306 8.64 -20.33 18.71
C GLN A 306 8.28 -20.76 17.27
N PRO A 307 9.01 -20.33 16.23
CA PRO A 307 8.80 -20.78 14.85
C PRO A 307 8.76 -22.29 14.70
N TRP A 308 9.65 -23.02 15.40
CA TRP A 308 9.66 -24.49 15.34
C TRP A 308 8.37 -25.10 15.88
N VAL A 309 7.83 -24.56 16.98
CA VAL A 309 6.57 -25.04 17.56
C VAL A 309 5.41 -24.79 16.58
N VAL A 310 5.33 -23.58 16.01
CA VAL A 310 4.34 -23.23 14.97
C VAL A 310 4.44 -24.19 13.78
N ALA A 311 5.67 -24.44 13.31
CA ALA A 311 5.93 -25.35 12.20
C ALA A 311 5.49 -26.78 12.54
N ARG A 312 5.92 -27.30 13.70
CA ARG A 312 5.67 -28.68 14.14
C ARG A 312 4.18 -28.95 14.31
N MET A 313 3.44 -28.02 14.91
CA MET A 313 1.99 -28.18 15.09
C MET A 313 1.25 -28.15 13.76
N THR A 314 1.64 -27.23 12.87
CA THR A 314 1.04 -27.11 11.53
C THR A 314 1.33 -28.34 10.67
N GLU A 315 2.56 -28.83 10.69
CA GLU A 315 2.96 -30.07 10.01
C GLU A 315 2.20 -31.28 10.56
N ALA A 316 2.11 -31.44 11.88
CA ALA A 316 1.39 -32.56 12.50
C ALA A 316 -0.10 -32.60 12.13
N LEU A 317 -0.70 -31.42 11.94
CA LEU A 317 -2.07 -31.26 11.47
C LEU A 317 -2.18 -31.69 10.01
N LEU A 318 -1.31 -31.20 9.13
CA LEU A 318 -1.34 -31.51 7.69
C LEU A 318 -1.03 -32.97 7.37
N GLU A 319 -0.09 -33.60 8.09
CA GLU A 319 0.25 -35.01 7.95
C GLU A 319 -0.96 -35.94 8.04
N HIS A 320 -1.95 -35.59 8.87
CA HIS A 320 -3.19 -36.37 9.02
C HIS A 320 -4.03 -36.41 7.74
N PHE A 321 -4.09 -35.28 7.02
CA PHE A 321 -4.85 -35.17 5.78
C PHE A 321 -4.07 -35.67 4.57
N ASP A 322 -2.76 -35.41 4.52
CA ASP A 322 -1.90 -35.89 3.44
C ASP A 322 -1.88 -37.42 3.38
N ALA A 323 -1.87 -38.10 4.54
CA ALA A 323 -1.94 -39.57 4.62
C ALA A 323 -3.21 -40.15 3.99
N ARG A 324 -4.24 -39.33 3.80
CA ARG A 324 -5.54 -39.68 3.20
C ARG A 324 -5.75 -39.07 1.82
N GLY A 325 -4.80 -38.27 1.32
CA GLY A 325 -4.95 -37.51 0.08
C GLY A 325 -6.03 -36.41 0.17
N GLU A 326 -6.32 -35.94 1.38
CA GLU A 326 -7.35 -34.93 1.67
C GLU A 326 -6.71 -33.57 1.97
N LYS A 327 -7.54 -32.53 2.11
CA LYS A 327 -7.14 -31.22 2.62
C LYS A 327 -8.04 -30.84 3.80
N PRO A 328 -7.51 -30.15 4.83
CA PRO A 328 -8.35 -29.60 5.89
C PRO A 328 -9.25 -28.50 5.34
N GLY A 329 -10.56 -28.64 5.55
CA GLY A 329 -11.55 -27.62 5.22
C GLY A 329 -11.61 -26.56 6.31
N ARG A 330 -12.21 -26.90 7.46
CA ARG A 330 -12.45 -25.98 8.58
C ARG A 330 -11.50 -26.28 9.74
N VAL A 331 -10.67 -25.30 10.08
CA VAL A 331 -9.70 -25.42 11.18
C VAL A 331 -10.01 -24.43 12.28
N LEU A 332 -10.12 -24.90 13.52
CA LEU A 332 -10.27 -24.07 14.72
C LEU A 332 -8.93 -23.88 15.42
N GLU A 333 -8.54 -22.63 15.66
CA GLU A 333 -7.43 -22.23 16.52
C GLU A 333 -7.96 -21.65 17.84
N ILE A 334 -7.43 -22.12 18.96
CA ILE A 334 -7.70 -21.57 20.29
C ILE A 334 -6.45 -20.87 20.81
N GLY A 335 -6.52 -19.54 20.92
CA GLY A 335 -5.42 -18.67 21.33
C GLY A 335 -4.84 -17.87 20.17
N THR A 336 -5.64 -17.00 19.54
CA THR A 336 -5.19 -16.16 18.41
C THR A 336 -3.89 -15.40 18.73
N GLY A 337 -3.79 -14.82 19.93
CA GLY A 337 -2.67 -14.01 20.39
C GLY A 337 -2.31 -12.92 19.39
N SER A 338 -1.10 -12.99 18.85
CA SER A 338 -0.62 -12.04 17.83
C SER A 338 -1.28 -12.19 16.46
N GLY A 339 -1.94 -13.33 16.21
CA GLY A 339 -2.49 -13.76 14.92
C GLY A 339 -1.53 -14.56 14.04
N TYR A 340 -0.28 -14.81 14.47
CA TYR A 340 0.74 -15.42 13.60
C TYR A 340 0.39 -16.85 13.16
N GLN A 341 -0.05 -17.71 14.09
CA GLN A 341 -0.41 -19.10 13.79
C GLN A 341 -1.67 -19.15 12.90
N ALA A 342 -2.71 -18.35 13.19
CA ALA A 342 -3.85 -18.12 12.29
C ALA A 342 -3.43 -17.79 10.84
N VAL A 343 -2.48 -16.87 10.64
CA VAL A 343 -2.00 -16.49 9.30
C VAL A 343 -1.24 -17.63 8.62
N VAL A 344 -0.44 -18.39 9.37
CA VAL A 344 0.26 -19.57 8.83
C VAL A 344 -0.75 -20.62 8.38
N LEU A 345 -1.80 -20.88 9.16
CA LEU A 345 -2.86 -21.82 8.79
C LEU A 345 -3.67 -21.34 7.59
N ALA A 346 -4.00 -20.04 7.55
CA ALA A 346 -4.81 -19.46 6.47
C ALA A 346 -4.17 -19.60 5.08
N ALA A 347 -2.83 -19.73 5.00
CA ALA A 347 -2.13 -19.99 3.76
C ALA A 347 -2.18 -21.46 3.31
N LEU A 348 -2.62 -22.38 4.18
CA LEU A 348 -2.52 -23.83 4.00
C LEU A 348 -3.87 -24.55 4.02
N VAL A 349 -4.93 -23.91 4.52
CA VAL A 349 -6.26 -24.52 4.73
C VAL A 349 -7.36 -23.67 4.13
N GLU A 350 -8.56 -24.23 3.92
CA GLU A 350 -9.67 -23.52 3.28
C GLU A 350 -10.22 -22.38 4.16
N GLN A 351 -10.53 -22.66 5.43
CA GLN A 351 -11.11 -21.68 6.35
C GLN A 351 -10.55 -21.85 7.77
N VAL A 352 -10.06 -20.75 8.34
CA VAL A 352 -9.60 -20.67 9.73
C VAL A 352 -10.66 -19.97 10.59
N TYR A 353 -10.93 -20.56 11.75
CA TYR A 353 -11.69 -19.99 12.85
C TYR A 353 -10.74 -19.82 14.02
N THR A 354 -10.65 -18.63 14.60
CA THR A 354 -9.71 -18.38 15.71
C THR A 354 -10.42 -17.68 16.87
N VAL A 355 -10.17 -18.16 18.09
CA VAL A 355 -10.78 -17.63 19.33
C VAL A 355 -9.70 -17.01 20.20
N GLU A 356 -9.98 -15.79 20.66
CA GLU A 356 -9.12 -15.04 21.57
C GLU A 356 -9.93 -14.50 22.73
N ARG A 357 -9.35 -14.58 23.94
CA ARG A 357 -9.99 -14.11 25.18
C ARG A 357 -9.59 -12.69 25.58
N ILE A 358 -8.53 -12.13 24.98
CA ILE A 358 -8.02 -10.78 25.26
C ILE A 358 -8.40 -9.84 24.11
N GLU A 359 -9.29 -8.88 24.38
CA GLU A 359 -9.88 -8.04 23.33
C GLU A 359 -8.83 -7.26 22.52
N GLU A 360 -7.84 -6.72 23.22
CA GLU A 360 -6.80 -5.89 22.62
C GLU A 360 -5.92 -6.68 21.64
N LEU A 361 -5.58 -7.93 21.99
CA LEU A 361 -4.83 -8.82 21.10
C LEU A 361 -5.66 -9.17 19.86
N LEU A 362 -6.94 -9.50 20.03
CA LEU A 362 -7.82 -9.80 18.91
C LEU A 362 -8.01 -8.60 17.98
N ARG A 363 -8.14 -7.39 18.54
CA ARG A 363 -8.24 -6.14 17.78
C ARG A 363 -7.00 -5.93 16.90
N GLN A 364 -5.81 -6.16 17.46
CA GLN A 364 -4.55 -6.07 16.72
C GLN A 364 -4.43 -7.15 15.64
N ALA A 365 -4.79 -8.39 15.96
CA ALA A 365 -4.80 -9.51 15.00
C ALA A 365 -5.75 -9.23 13.82
N ARG A 366 -6.98 -8.76 14.09
CA ARG A 366 -7.96 -8.37 13.06
C ARG A 366 -7.44 -7.28 12.13
N ARG A 367 -6.70 -6.29 12.66
CA ARG A 367 -6.06 -5.26 11.84
C ARG A 367 -5.03 -5.87 10.89
N ARG A 368 -4.20 -6.80 11.40
CA ARG A 368 -3.19 -7.51 10.59
C ARG A 368 -3.84 -8.38 9.51
N PHE A 369 -4.91 -9.12 9.83
CA PHE A 369 -5.63 -9.93 8.85
C PHE A 369 -6.17 -9.07 7.69
N ARG A 370 -6.74 -7.90 7.99
CA ARG A 370 -7.20 -6.95 6.96
C ARG A 370 -6.05 -6.39 6.12
N GLN A 371 -4.95 -6.00 6.75
CA GLN A 371 -3.76 -5.50 6.05
C GLN A 371 -3.15 -6.55 5.10
N LEU A 372 -3.20 -7.82 5.48
CA LEU A 372 -2.73 -8.94 4.67
C LEU A 372 -3.77 -9.43 3.64
N GLY A 373 -4.97 -8.85 3.60
CA GLY A 373 -6.03 -9.25 2.67
C GLY A 373 -6.58 -10.66 2.90
N LEU A 374 -6.48 -11.20 4.13
CA LEU A 374 -6.87 -12.57 4.45
C LEU A 374 -8.38 -12.67 4.70
N ALA A 375 -9.12 -13.11 3.69
CA ALA A 375 -10.57 -13.25 3.75
C ALA A 375 -11.05 -14.57 4.40
N ASN A 376 -10.18 -15.59 4.49
CA ASN A 376 -10.52 -16.92 5.01
C ASN A 376 -10.23 -17.09 6.52
N ILE A 377 -10.13 -15.99 7.27
CA ILE A 377 -10.00 -16.03 8.73
C ILE A 377 -11.24 -15.42 9.37
N ARG A 378 -11.97 -16.22 10.16
CA ARG A 378 -13.04 -15.76 11.06
C ARG A 378 -12.50 -15.73 12.49
N SER A 379 -12.73 -14.63 13.20
CA SER A 379 -12.19 -14.44 14.55
C SER A 379 -13.28 -14.07 15.56
N ARG A 380 -13.24 -14.67 16.75
CA ARG A 380 -14.22 -14.44 17.83
C ARG A 380 -13.53 -14.03 19.12
N TYR A 381 -14.11 -13.03 19.77
CA TYR A 381 -13.75 -12.65 21.13
C TYR A 381 -14.57 -13.49 22.09
N ASP A 382 -13.96 -14.49 22.72
CA ASP A 382 -14.67 -15.41 23.61
C ASP A 382 -13.72 -16.21 24.51
N ASP A 383 -14.28 -16.97 25.44
CA ASP A 383 -13.57 -17.94 26.25
C ASP A 383 -13.04 -19.09 25.39
N GLY A 384 -11.71 -19.20 25.32
CA GLY A 384 -11.02 -20.25 24.57
C GLY A 384 -11.35 -21.68 25.04
N LYS A 385 -11.81 -21.89 26.28
CA LYS A 385 -12.23 -23.22 26.77
C LYS A 385 -13.56 -23.71 26.19
N LEU A 386 -14.35 -22.81 25.60
CA LEU A 386 -15.65 -23.13 25.01
C LEU A 386 -15.55 -23.53 23.53
N GLY A 387 -14.43 -23.23 22.86
CA GLY A 387 -14.30 -23.41 21.42
C GLY A 387 -15.19 -22.45 20.62
N TRP A 388 -15.81 -22.92 19.54
CA TRP A 388 -16.78 -22.19 18.73
C TRP A 388 -17.85 -23.16 18.19
N ALA A 389 -18.74 -23.61 19.08
CA ALA A 389 -19.72 -24.66 18.80
C ALA A 389 -20.64 -24.36 17.60
N ASP A 390 -21.01 -23.10 17.38
CA ASP A 390 -21.87 -22.68 16.25
C ASP A 390 -21.24 -22.96 14.88
N GLU A 391 -19.91 -23.09 14.83
CA GLU A 391 -19.14 -23.36 13.62
C GLU A 391 -18.54 -24.78 13.63
N ALA A 392 -18.92 -25.63 14.59
CA ALA A 392 -18.59 -27.05 14.56
C ALA A 392 -19.40 -27.78 13.46
N PRO A 393 -19.00 -29.00 13.06
CA PRO A 393 -17.74 -29.66 13.38
C PRO A 393 -16.55 -29.06 12.61
N PHE A 394 -15.36 -29.20 13.19
CA PHE A 394 -14.08 -28.81 12.58
C PHE A 394 -13.30 -30.05 12.13
N ASP A 395 -12.64 -29.96 10.98
CA ASP A 395 -11.77 -31.03 10.47
C ASP A 395 -10.49 -31.13 11.28
N ALA A 396 -10.00 -29.97 11.74
CA ALA A 396 -8.87 -29.92 12.64
C ALA A 396 -9.03 -28.85 13.72
N ILE A 397 -8.42 -29.09 14.88
CA ILE A 397 -8.36 -28.15 15.98
C ILE A 397 -6.91 -28.00 16.44
N ILE A 398 -6.46 -26.77 16.66
CA ILE A 398 -5.13 -26.46 17.17
C ILE A 398 -5.26 -25.56 18.41
N LEU A 399 -4.63 -25.96 19.52
CA LEU A 399 -4.59 -25.15 20.75
C LEU A 399 -3.21 -24.53 20.88
N THR A 400 -3.14 -23.20 20.95
CA THR A 400 -1.91 -22.42 21.15
C THR A 400 -1.78 -21.88 22.58
N ALA A 401 -2.47 -22.54 23.52
CA ALA A 401 -2.34 -22.36 24.96
C ALA A 401 -2.50 -23.72 25.66
N ALA A 402 -1.75 -23.96 26.73
CA ALA A 402 -1.69 -25.26 27.40
C ALA A 402 -2.63 -25.34 28.60
N GLY A 403 -3.48 -26.37 28.63
CA GLY A 403 -4.22 -26.78 29.82
C GLY A 403 -3.66 -28.07 30.42
N ASP A 404 -4.05 -28.41 31.65
CA ASP A 404 -3.71 -29.71 32.25
C ASP A 404 -4.26 -30.86 31.41
N THR A 405 -5.45 -30.68 30.84
CA THR A 405 -6.11 -31.57 29.89
C THR A 405 -6.81 -30.74 28.81
N ILE A 406 -7.19 -31.39 27.69
CA ILE A 406 -8.00 -30.75 26.66
C ILE A 406 -9.45 -30.64 27.16
N PRO A 407 -10.07 -29.44 27.16
CA PRO A 407 -11.48 -29.28 27.51
C PRO A 407 -12.39 -30.16 26.64
N SER A 408 -13.30 -30.92 27.27
CA SER A 408 -14.22 -31.82 26.54
C SER A 408 -15.05 -31.07 25.51
N ARG A 409 -15.50 -29.84 25.82
CA ARG A 409 -16.24 -28.97 24.91
C ARG A 409 -15.51 -28.69 23.61
N ILE A 410 -14.19 -28.60 23.63
CA ILE A 410 -13.38 -28.40 22.41
C ILE A 410 -13.29 -29.73 21.65
N LEU A 411 -13.05 -30.82 22.35
CA LEU A 411 -12.94 -32.16 21.75
C LEU A 411 -14.26 -32.58 21.06
N GLU A 412 -15.40 -32.26 21.65
CA GLU A 412 -16.75 -32.50 21.10
C GLU A 412 -17.03 -31.77 19.78
N GLN A 413 -16.23 -30.73 19.45
CA GLN A 413 -16.36 -29.97 18.20
C GLN A 413 -15.48 -30.52 17.07
N LEU A 414 -14.62 -31.51 17.35
CA LEU A 414 -13.81 -32.17 16.35
C LEU A 414 -14.66 -33.16 15.55
N SER A 415 -14.50 -33.18 14.23
CA SER A 415 -15.16 -34.19 13.40
C SER A 415 -14.68 -35.60 13.76
N PRO A 416 -15.50 -36.66 13.57
CA PRO A 416 -15.13 -38.03 13.97
C PRO A 416 -13.82 -38.55 13.36
N GLY A 417 -13.46 -38.08 12.17
CA GLY A 417 -12.20 -38.41 11.50
C GLY A 417 -11.18 -37.27 11.52
N GLY A 418 -11.38 -36.26 12.36
CA GLY A 418 -10.55 -35.06 12.44
C GLY A 418 -9.27 -35.26 13.26
N VAL A 419 -8.48 -34.19 13.36
CA VAL A 419 -7.23 -34.17 14.14
C VAL A 419 -7.19 -32.97 15.09
N LEU A 420 -6.75 -33.19 16.32
CA LEU A 420 -6.47 -32.13 17.28
C LEU A 420 -4.99 -32.13 17.66
N VAL A 421 -4.36 -30.96 17.63
CA VAL A 421 -2.97 -30.76 18.07
C VAL A 421 -2.96 -29.75 19.22
N ALA A 422 -2.46 -30.14 20.38
CA ALA A 422 -2.48 -29.30 21.57
C ALA A 422 -1.29 -29.55 22.49
N PRO A 423 -0.76 -28.51 23.15
CA PRO A 423 0.09 -28.68 24.31
C PRO A 423 -0.76 -29.03 25.53
N VAL A 424 -0.37 -30.06 26.27
CA VAL A 424 -1.00 -30.48 27.53
C VAL A 424 0.03 -30.65 28.62
N GLY A 425 -0.37 -30.43 29.87
CA GLY A 425 0.46 -30.64 31.05
C GLY A 425 0.64 -29.38 31.89
N SER A 426 1.35 -29.55 33.01
CA SER A 426 1.56 -28.48 33.97
C SER A 426 2.56 -27.45 33.43
N PRO A 427 2.60 -26.21 33.97
CA PRO A 427 3.55 -25.18 33.50
C PRO A 427 5.04 -25.59 33.53
N SER A 428 5.42 -26.56 34.36
CA SER A 428 6.80 -27.08 34.45
C SER A 428 7.07 -28.28 33.54
N SER A 429 6.05 -28.91 32.95
CA SER A 429 6.19 -30.08 32.10
C SER A 429 4.99 -30.17 31.14
N GLN A 430 5.17 -29.63 29.93
CA GLN A 430 4.17 -29.70 28.86
C GLN A 430 4.70 -30.54 27.70
N VAL A 431 3.81 -31.35 27.14
CA VAL A 431 4.04 -32.16 25.95
C VAL A 431 3.05 -31.76 24.87
N LEU A 432 3.52 -31.69 23.63
CA LEU A 432 2.67 -31.51 22.47
C LEU A 432 2.10 -32.87 22.10
N ILE A 433 0.77 -32.96 22.03
CA ILE A 433 0.08 -34.18 21.63
C ILE A 433 -0.70 -33.96 20.33
N ARG A 434 -0.91 -35.06 19.62
CA ARG A 434 -1.85 -35.18 18.51
C ARG A 434 -2.89 -36.23 18.85
N LEU A 435 -4.16 -35.86 18.76
CA LEU A 435 -5.30 -36.75 18.82
C LEU A 435 -5.86 -36.93 17.41
N ARG A 436 -5.98 -38.17 16.93
CA ARG A 436 -6.64 -38.49 15.67
C ARG A 436 -7.94 -39.23 15.95
N GLY A 437 -9.04 -38.73 15.43
CA GLY A 437 -10.32 -39.43 15.47
C GLY A 437 -10.27 -40.69 14.61
N ASP A 438 -10.80 -41.79 15.13
CA ASP A 438 -10.84 -43.09 14.45
C ASP A 438 -12.10 -43.28 13.56
N GLY A 439 -12.98 -42.27 13.51
CA GLY A 439 -14.25 -42.30 12.80
C GLY A 439 -15.38 -43.03 13.52
N GLN A 440 -15.11 -43.70 14.65
CA GLN A 440 -16.08 -44.42 15.48
C GLN A 440 -16.40 -43.71 16.80
N GLY A 441 -15.72 -42.58 17.07
CA GLY A 441 -15.95 -41.74 18.25
C GLY A 441 -14.86 -41.86 19.31
N ASP A 442 -13.82 -42.66 19.05
CA ASP A 442 -12.62 -42.74 19.89
C ASP A 442 -11.45 -41.99 19.25
N PHE A 443 -10.40 -41.77 20.04
CA PHE A 443 -9.21 -41.02 19.63
C PHE A 443 -7.93 -41.83 19.87
N VAL A 444 -7.03 -41.78 18.90
CA VAL A 444 -5.65 -42.26 19.05
C VAL A 444 -4.76 -41.08 19.41
N GLN A 445 -4.14 -41.14 20.59
CA GLN A 445 -3.19 -40.14 21.07
C GLN A 445 -1.75 -40.49 20.69
N GLU A 446 -0.99 -39.48 20.27
CA GLU A 446 0.43 -39.54 19.97
C GLU A 446 1.14 -38.35 20.61
N GLU A 447 2.26 -38.60 21.30
CA GLU A 447 3.13 -37.55 21.83
C GLU A 447 4.14 -37.11 20.77
N LEU A 448 4.22 -35.80 20.53
CA LEU A 448 5.07 -35.20 19.49
C LEU A 448 6.34 -34.54 20.04
N GLY A 449 6.46 -34.40 21.37
CA GLY A 449 7.65 -33.88 22.05
C GLY A 449 7.36 -32.77 23.06
N ALA A 450 8.39 -32.36 23.81
CA ALA A 450 8.27 -31.33 24.84
C ALA A 450 8.08 -29.93 24.23
N VAL A 451 7.22 -29.12 24.85
CA VAL A 451 6.93 -27.74 24.45
C VAL A 451 6.73 -26.84 25.67
N SER A 452 6.60 -25.53 25.44
CA SER A 452 6.27 -24.56 26.48
C SER A 452 5.32 -23.50 25.93
N PHE A 453 4.20 -23.32 26.62
CA PHE A 453 3.06 -22.48 26.26
C PHE A 453 2.49 -21.78 27.49
N VAL A 454 1.87 -20.63 27.22
CA VAL A 454 1.05 -19.91 28.20
C VAL A 454 -0.18 -20.73 28.59
N PRO A 455 -0.71 -20.57 29.81
CA PRO A 455 -1.83 -21.37 30.29
C PRO A 455 -3.13 -21.08 29.53
N LEU A 456 -3.92 -22.12 29.28
CA LEU A 456 -5.29 -22.03 28.78
C LEU A 456 -6.22 -21.61 29.94
N LEU A 457 -6.55 -20.33 29.97
CA LEU A 457 -7.38 -19.72 31.00
C LEU A 457 -8.84 -19.62 30.54
N GLY A 458 -9.77 -19.73 31.49
CA GLY A 458 -11.20 -19.53 31.24
C GLY A 458 -11.61 -18.07 31.46
N GLY A 459 -12.80 -17.72 30.96
CA GLY A 459 -13.36 -16.37 30.98
C GLY A 459 -12.72 -15.43 29.96
N ILE A 460 -13.33 -14.26 29.83
CA ILE A 460 -12.90 -13.17 28.96
C ILE A 460 -12.02 -12.20 29.77
N GLY A 461 -10.97 -11.63 29.16
CA GLY A 461 -9.92 -10.88 29.85
C GLY A 461 -9.59 -9.51 29.26
#